data_AF-A0A7C7QSM5-F1
#
_entry.id   AF-A0A7C7QSM5-F1
#
_cell.length_a   1.000
_cell.length_b   1.000
_cell.length_c   1.000
_cell.angle_alpha   90.00
_cell.angle_beta   90.00
_cell.angle_gamma   90.00
#
_symmetry.space_group_name_H-M   'P 1'
#
loop_
_entity.id
_entity.type
_entity.pdbx_description
1 polymer ?
#
loop_
_entity_poly.entity_id
_entity_poly.type
_entity_poly.pdbx_seq_one_letter_code
_entity_poly.pdbx_strand_id
1 'polypeptide(L)'
;MDWLKQIRYLWWLQRRRWRAKRLARRLGACGPELSLEGRVFFSRPRQVHIGTNVHLGDRLWAQTAGGLFIGNNVIVSRNCTIHTVNHDVQIPDALPYSTAYIYQPVHIEDNVWIGMNVLIAPGSRIGEGAVIGMGAVVAGEIPPLAIAVGNPARAIKYRNKDTYERPKRERKWLRNIRGIPAAHGWRPGTALARWGVFLRTELERKGYVTTQQIEEAGAKFAAALLYQFSQHHPDLRFAHYEAGYMVYDADRAMSELKSSDRTSIPLEQEEITRLRADLSEGG
;
A
#
# COMPACT_ATOMS: atom_id res chain seq x y z
N MET A 1 -0.38 -27.45 9.53
CA MET A 1 -0.37 -26.30 8.61
C MET A 1 -0.32 -25.04 9.46
N ASP A 2 0.70 -24.19 9.30
CA ASP A 2 0.98 -23.07 10.22
C ASP A 2 0.06 -21.87 9.92
N TRP A 3 -1.11 -21.88 10.55
CA TRP A 3 -2.18 -20.90 10.39
C TRP A 3 -1.72 -19.46 10.70
N LEU A 4 -0.75 -19.26 11.60
CA LEU A 4 -0.17 -17.95 11.89
C LEU A 4 0.54 -17.34 10.67
N LYS A 5 1.22 -18.17 9.86
CA LYS A 5 1.83 -17.70 8.60
C LYS A 5 0.78 -17.24 7.60
N GLN A 6 -0.38 -17.91 7.53
CA GLN A 6 -1.48 -17.52 6.66
C GLN A 6 -2.12 -16.20 7.10
N ILE A 7 -2.35 -16.01 8.40
CA ILE A 7 -2.86 -14.75 8.95
C ILE A 7 -1.89 -13.60 8.68
N ARG A 8 -0.60 -13.79 8.98
CA ARG A 8 0.45 -12.78 8.71
C ARG A 8 0.51 -12.40 7.24
N TYR A 9 0.38 -13.40 6.35
CA TYR A 9 0.36 -13.18 4.92
C TYR A 9 -0.87 -12.36 4.49
N LEU A 10 -2.08 -12.76 4.90
CA LEU A 10 -3.31 -12.05 4.54
C LEU A 10 -3.33 -10.61 5.08
N TRP A 11 -2.86 -10.42 6.30
CA TRP A 11 -2.72 -9.08 6.89
C TRP A 11 -1.71 -8.23 6.13
N TRP A 12 -0.56 -8.80 5.78
CA TRP A 12 0.45 -8.16 4.93
C TRP A 12 -0.13 -7.75 3.56
N LEU A 13 -0.97 -8.58 2.94
CA LEU A 13 -1.66 -8.25 1.69
C LEU A 13 -2.63 -7.07 1.86
N GLN A 14 -3.46 -7.08 2.90
CA GLN A 14 -4.43 -6.01 3.17
C GLN A 14 -3.72 -4.68 3.43
N ARG A 15 -2.67 -4.68 4.25
CA ARG A 15 -1.87 -3.50 4.55
C ARG A 15 -1.28 -2.88 3.29
N ARG A 16 -0.75 -3.68 2.37
CA ARG A 16 -0.21 -3.19 1.08
C ARG A 16 -1.30 -2.55 0.22
N ARG A 17 -2.49 -3.16 0.14
CA ARG A 17 -3.63 -2.61 -0.62
C ARG A 17 -4.12 -1.30 -0.04
N TRP A 18 -4.24 -1.21 1.29
CA TRP A 18 -4.62 0.03 1.96
C TRP A 18 -3.61 1.14 1.71
N ARG A 19 -2.31 0.85 1.83
CA ARG A 19 -1.23 1.82 1.55
C ARG A 19 -1.27 2.30 0.09
N ALA A 20 -1.48 1.39 -0.87
CA ALA A 20 -1.61 1.74 -2.28
C ALA A 20 -2.81 2.67 -2.52
N LYS A 21 -3.99 2.36 -1.95
CA LYS A 21 -5.18 3.22 -2.05
C LYS A 21 -4.95 4.60 -1.44
N ARG A 22 -4.33 4.67 -0.27
CA ARG A 22 -4.02 5.94 0.42
C ARG A 22 -3.05 6.79 -0.40
N LEU A 23 -2.03 6.16 -1.01
CA LEU A 23 -1.09 6.86 -1.88
C LEU A 23 -1.78 7.37 -3.14
N ALA A 24 -2.55 6.51 -3.83
CA ALA A 24 -3.25 6.84 -5.07
C ALA A 24 -4.13 8.10 -4.95
N ARG A 25 -4.84 8.28 -3.82
CA ARG A 25 -5.67 9.48 -3.54
C ARG A 25 -4.88 10.79 -3.45
N ARG A 26 -3.56 10.74 -3.28
CA ARG A 26 -2.69 11.93 -3.19
C ARG A 26 -2.01 12.25 -4.53
N LEU A 27 -2.06 11.33 -5.49
CA LEU A 27 -1.42 11.49 -6.79
C LEU A 27 -2.24 12.42 -7.69
N GLY A 28 -1.61 12.98 -8.73
CA GLY A 28 -2.32 13.79 -9.74
C GLY A 28 -3.30 12.94 -10.54
N ALA A 29 -2.85 11.75 -10.95
CA ALA A 29 -3.70 10.69 -11.48
C ALA A 29 -3.14 9.32 -11.12
N CYS A 30 -4.03 8.33 -10.95
CA CYS A 30 -3.63 6.95 -10.70
C CYS A 30 -4.65 5.99 -11.32
N GLY A 31 -4.20 5.18 -12.26
CA GLY A 31 -4.97 4.06 -12.79
C GLY A 31 -5.18 2.96 -11.74
N PRO A 32 -6.07 1.99 -12.03
CA PRO A 32 -6.29 0.86 -11.15
C PRO A 32 -5.04 -0.04 -11.05
N GLU A 33 -5.04 -0.93 -10.05
CA GLU A 33 -4.01 -1.96 -9.89
C GLU A 33 -2.59 -1.43 -9.51
N LEU A 34 -2.50 -0.27 -8.85
CA LEU A 34 -1.26 0.16 -8.18
C LEU A 34 -0.90 -0.81 -7.04
N SER A 35 0.32 -1.30 -7.04
CA SER A 35 0.87 -2.16 -5.98
C SER A 35 2.19 -1.62 -5.44
N LEU A 36 2.35 -1.66 -4.12
CA LEU A 36 3.54 -1.17 -3.43
C LEU A 36 4.22 -2.31 -2.70
N GLU A 37 5.54 -2.46 -2.86
CA GLU A 37 6.31 -3.44 -2.10
C GLU A 37 6.62 -3.00 -0.68
N GLY A 38 7.03 -1.76 -0.52
CA GLY A 38 7.46 -1.25 0.77
C GLY A 38 7.28 0.26 0.83
N ARG A 39 8.31 0.98 1.28
CA ARG A 39 8.31 2.44 1.39
C ARG A 39 8.45 3.05 0.00
N VAL A 40 7.53 3.95 -0.34
CA VAL A 40 7.54 4.73 -1.58
C VAL A 40 7.34 6.18 -1.18
N PHE A 41 8.22 7.05 -1.65
CA PHE A 41 8.21 8.47 -1.36
C PHE A 41 8.15 9.29 -2.65
N PHE A 42 7.22 10.26 -2.68
CA PHE A 42 7.11 11.29 -3.71
C PHE A 42 7.14 12.65 -3.02
N SER A 43 8.05 13.54 -3.41
CA SER A 43 8.15 14.87 -2.79
C SER A 43 6.93 15.76 -3.08
N ARG A 44 6.37 15.68 -4.30
CA ARG A 44 5.13 16.35 -4.70
C ARG A 44 4.16 15.36 -5.34
N PRO A 45 3.38 14.61 -4.53
CA PRO A 45 2.49 13.55 -5.02
C PRO A 45 1.52 14.01 -6.12
N ARG A 46 0.97 15.23 -6.03
CA ARG A 46 0.03 15.79 -7.02
C ARG A 46 0.62 15.95 -8.44
N GLN A 47 1.94 15.93 -8.58
CA GLN A 47 2.59 15.99 -9.89
C GLN A 47 2.95 14.61 -10.47
N VAL A 48 2.56 13.54 -9.77
CA VAL A 48 2.80 12.17 -10.21
C VAL A 48 1.53 11.62 -10.87
N HIS A 49 1.70 11.08 -12.07
CA HIS A 49 0.65 10.45 -12.85
C HIS A 49 1.06 9.01 -13.13
N ILE A 50 0.25 8.06 -12.68
CA ILE A 50 0.54 6.63 -12.80
C ILE A 50 -0.60 5.96 -13.58
N GLY A 51 -0.25 5.14 -14.56
CA GLY A 51 -1.19 4.33 -15.33
C GLY A 51 -1.75 3.14 -14.55
N THR A 52 -2.24 2.16 -15.30
CA THR A 52 -2.84 0.93 -14.78
C THR A 52 -1.79 -0.14 -14.55
N ASN A 53 -1.98 -0.99 -13.52
CA ASN A 53 -1.13 -2.16 -13.27
C ASN A 53 0.35 -1.80 -13.09
N VAL A 54 0.61 -0.86 -12.17
CA VAL A 54 1.97 -0.42 -11.86
C VAL A 54 2.44 -1.02 -10.53
N HIS A 55 3.66 -1.54 -10.53
CA HIS A 55 4.33 -2.01 -9.34
C HIS A 55 5.48 -1.09 -8.94
N LEU A 56 5.48 -0.63 -7.69
CA LEU A 56 6.56 0.17 -7.11
C LEU A 56 7.25 -0.60 -5.98
N GLY A 57 8.53 -0.89 -6.16
CA GLY A 57 9.37 -1.61 -5.21
C GLY A 57 9.60 -0.86 -3.90
N ASP A 58 10.13 -1.57 -2.90
CA ASP A 58 10.51 -0.98 -1.60
C ASP A 58 11.65 0.02 -1.79
N ARG A 59 11.62 1.10 -1.00
CA ARG A 59 12.59 2.20 -1.00
C ARG A 59 12.70 2.92 -2.35
N LEU A 60 11.58 3.05 -3.07
CA LEU A 60 11.49 4.03 -4.16
C LEU A 60 11.46 5.44 -3.55
N TRP A 61 12.41 6.28 -3.95
CA TRP A 61 12.45 7.68 -3.60
C TRP A 61 12.38 8.54 -4.86
N ALA A 62 11.46 9.50 -4.89
CA ALA A 62 11.32 10.35 -6.06
C ALA A 62 11.08 11.82 -5.70
N GLN A 63 11.94 12.69 -6.23
CA GLN A 63 11.72 14.13 -6.23
C GLN A 63 10.95 14.48 -7.50
N THR A 64 9.68 14.87 -7.33
CA THR A 64 8.71 14.90 -8.43
C THR A 64 8.20 16.30 -8.75
N ALA A 65 8.98 17.36 -8.50
CA ALA A 65 8.51 18.73 -8.65
C ALA A 65 8.50 19.28 -10.08
N GLY A 66 9.20 18.62 -11.00
CA GLY A 66 9.07 18.85 -12.45
C GLY A 66 8.09 17.89 -13.13
N GLY A 67 7.37 17.04 -12.37
CA GLY A 67 6.43 16.05 -12.92
C GLY A 67 7.02 14.66 -13.16
N LEU A 68 6.24 13.62 -12.83
CA LEU A 68 6.59 12.22 -13.07
C LEU A 68 5.41 11.49 -13.71
N PHE A 69 5.63 10.92 -14.89
CA PHE A 69 4.61 10.22 -15.67
C PHE A 69 5.03 8.77 -15.87
N ILE A 70 4.22 7.84 -15.34
CA ILE A 70 4.43 6.40 -15.44
C ILE A 70 3.25 5.80 -16.20
N GLY A 71 3.53 5.08 -17.28
CA GLY A 71 2.55 4.41 -18.11
C GLY A 71 1.90 3.19 -17.46
N ASN A 72 1.30 2.35 -18.29
CA ASN A 72 0.63 1.12 -17.88
C ASN A 72 1.62 -0.06 -17.79
N ASN A 73 1.31 -1.03 -16.94
CA ASN A 73 2.06 -2.29 -16.82
C ASN A 73 3.56 -2.09 -16.50
N VAL A 74 3.89 -1.02 -15.78
CA VAL A 74 5.27 -0.68 -15.41
C VAL A 74 5.66 -1.38 -14.13
N ILE A 75 6.87 -1.92 -14.11
CA ILE A 75 7.48 -2.51 -12.92
C ILE A 75 8.71 -1.71 -12.55
N VAL A 76 8.67 -1.06 -11.39
CA VAL A 76 9.84 -0.44 -10.77
C VAL A 76 10.30 -1.33 -9.62
N SER A 77 11.53 -1.85 -9.71
CA SER A 77 12.11 -2.68 -8.66
C SER A 77 12.50 -1.85 -7.43
N ARG A 78 13.09 -2.51 -6.43
CA ARG A 78 13.48 -1.90 -5.15
C ARG A 78 14.61 -0.88 -5.31
N ASN A 79 14.74 0.01 -4.34
CA ASN A 79 15.84 0.97 -4.19
C ASN A 79 16.07 1.88 -5.41
N CYS A 80 15.02 2.22 -6.17
CA CYS A 80 15.18 3.14 -7.29
C CYS A 80 15.05 4.59 -6.81
N THR A 81 15.76 5.49 -7.49
CA THR A 81 15.73 6.94 -7.23
C THR A 81 15.38 7.68 -8.50
N ILE A 82 14.43 8.61 -8.43
CA ILE A 82 13.97 9.39 -9.58
C ILE A 82 14.03 10.89 -9.24
N HIS A 83 14.69 11.68 -10.08
CA HIS A 83 14.71 13.13 -9.98
C HIS A 83 14.05 13.76 -11.19
N THR A 84 13.28 14.82 -10.95
CA THR A 84 12.62 15.61 -12.02
C THR A 84 12.97 17.10 -11.91
N VAL A 85 13.93 17.43 -11.05
CA VAL A 85 14.43 18.78 -10.85
C VAL A 85 15.94 18.74 -10.67
N ASN A 86 16.62 19.73 -11.22
CA ASN A 86 18.01 20.01 -10.94
C ASN A 86 18.19 21.46 -10.44
N HIS A 87 19.33 21.75 -9.82
CA HIS A 87 19.73 23.13 -9.60
C HIS A 87 20.29 23.73 -10.90
N ASP A 88 20.04 25.01 -11.14
CA ASP A 88 20.67 25.71 -12.26
C ASP A 88 22.06 26.22 -11.83
N VAL A 89 23.10 25.75 -12.52
CA VAL A 89 24.50 26.15 -12.29
C VAL A 89 24.96 27.23 -13.26
N GLN A 90 24.13 27.59 -14.24
CA GLN A 90 24.44 28.62 -15.24
C GLN A 90 24.02 30.01 -14.77
N ILE A 91 23.17 30.10 -13.73
CA ILE A 91 22.76 31.36 -13.11
C ILE A 91 23.80 31.76 -12.05
N PRO A 92 24.50 32.91 -12.20
CA PRO A 92 25.61 33.28 -11.33
C PRO A 92 25.17 34.10 -10.11
N ASP A 93 24.10 33.71 -9.41
CA ASP A 93 23.60 34.39 -8.20
C ASP A 93 24.14 33.79 -6.89
N ALA A 94 24.54 32.50 -6.87
CA ALA A 94 25.09 31.82 -5.70
C ALA A 94 25.98 30.61 -6.04
N LEU A 95 26.87 30.22 -5.11
CA LEU A 95 27.65 28.98 -5.15
C LEU A 95 27.17 28.00 -4.06
N PRO A 96 27.22 26.67 -4.29
CA PRO A 96 27.71 25.98 -5.50
C PRO A 96 26.72 25.96 -6.67
N TYR A 97 25.50 26.45 -6.47
CA TYR A 97 24.48 26.59 -7.49
C TYR A 97 23.49 27.70 -7.11
N SER A 98 22.69 28.13 -8.08
CA SER A 98 21.72 29.20 -7.89
C SER A 98 20.54 28.84 -7.00
N THR A 99 19.79 29.88 -6.59
CA THR A 99 18.48 29.69 -5.96
C THR A 99 17.41 29.14 -6.93
N ALA A 100 17.72 29.10 -8.23
CA ALA A 100 16.82 28.64 -9.27
C ALA A 100 16.87 27.12 -9.47
N TYR A 101 15.75 26.59 -9.96
CA TYR A 101 15.55 25.18 -10.23
C TYR A 101 15.18 24.96 -11.70
N ILE A 102 15.79 23.94 -12.31
CA ILE A 102 15.44 23.43 -13.63
C ILE A 102 14.45 22.29 -13.45
N TYR A 103 13.21 22.49 -13.88
CA TYR A 103 12.14 21.50 -13.79
C TYR A 103 12.03 20.72 -15.09
N GLN A 104 12.31 19.42 -15.06
CA GLN A 104 12.29 18.57 -16.25
C GLN A 104 11.55 17.26 -15.95
N PRO A 105 10.37 17.04 -16.55
CA PRO A 105 9.57 15.86 -16.26
C PRO A 105 10.29 14.58 -16.67
N VAL A 106 10.01 13.50 -15.93
CA VAL A 106 10.44 12.14 -16.30
C VAL A 106 9.25 11.39 -16.87
N HIS A 107 9.48 10.76 -18.02
CA HIS A 107 8.48 9.94 -18.71
C HIS A 107 8.93 8.48 -18.74
N ILE A 108 8.12 7.60 -18.16
CA ILE A 108 8.29 6.16 -18.22
C ILE A 108 7.07 5.62 -18.97
N GLU A 109 7.28 5.11 -20.17
CA GLU A 109 6.19 4.63 -21.03
C GLU A 109 5.67 3.25 -20.59
N ASP A 110 4.71 2.74 -21.34
CA ASP A 110 4.04 1.48 -21.04
C ASP A 110 5.01 0.29 -21.07
N ASN A 111 4.70 -0.74 -20.28
CA ASN A 111 5.38 -2.04 -20.33
C ASN A 111 6.88 -2.00 -19.98
N VAL A 112 7.35 -0.92 -19.36
CA VAL A 112 8.74 -0.76 -18.95
C VAL A 112 9.05 -1.58 -17.70
N TRP A 113 10.22 -2.23 -17.70
CA TRP A 113 10.77 -2.88 -16.51
C TRP A 113 12.05 -2.21 -16.06
N ILE A 114 12.06 -1.71 -14.82
CA ILE A 114 13.18 -1.05 -14.18
C ILE A 114 13.77 -1.96 -13.11
N GLY A 115 15.04 -2.33 -13.28
CA GLY A 115 15.83 -3.14 -12.36
C GLY A 115 16.07 -2.45 -11.00
N MET A 116 16.65 -3.18 -10.05
CA MET A 116 16.92 -2.65 -8.70
C MET A 116 18.02 -1.57 -8.75
N ASN A 117 18.05 -0.66 -7.78
CA ASN A 117 19.13 0.33 -7.63
C ASN A 117 19.33 1.23 -8.87
N VAL A 118 18.27 1.46 -9.67
CA VAL A 118 18.35 2.35 -10.84
C VAL A 118 18.15 3.80 -10.41
N LEU A 119 18.96 4.69 -10.97
CA LEU A 119 18.82 6.14 -10.84
C LEU A 119 18.29 6.72 -12.15
N ILE A 120 17.31 7.62 -12.08
CA ILE A 120 16.72 8.29 -13.24
C ILE A 120 16.85 9.80 -13.06
N ALA A 121 17.57 10.44 -13.96
CA ALA A 121 17.87 11.88 -13.93
C ALA A 121 16.71 12.71 -14.51
N PRO A 122 16.64 14.02 -14.16
CA PRO A 122 15.64 14.94 -14.71
C PRO A 122 15.60 14.93 -16.24
N GLY A 123 14.41 15.06 -16.81
CA GLY A 123 14.22 15.09 -18.27
C GLY A 123 14.34 13.75 -18.99
N SER A 124 14.58 12.66 -18.27
CA SER A 124 14.74 11.34 -18.90
C SER A 124 13.41 10.79 -19.43
N ARG A 125 13.48 10.12 -20.59
CA ARG A 125 12.36 9.39 -21.20
C ARG A 125 12.74 7.94 -21.45
N ILE A 126 11.93 7.01 -20.96
CA ILE A 126 12.13 5.57 -21.15
C ILE A 126 11.00 5.03 -22.01
N GLY A 127 11.35 4.60 -23.22
CA GLY A 127 10.42 4.16 -24.25
C GLY A 127 9.70 2.84 -23.93
N GLU A 128 8.56 2.64 -24.56
CA GLU A 128 7.68 1.50 -24.34
C GLU A 128 8.41 0.16 -24.43
N GLY A 129 8.15 -0.73 -23.46
CA GLY A 129 8.71 -2.09 -23.43
C GLY A 129 10.21 -2.16 -23.13
N ALA A 130 10.86 -1.03 -22.84
CA ALA A 130 12.27 -1.03 -22.48
C ALA A 130 12.55 -1.75 -21.14
N VAL A 131 13.77 -2.28 -21.02
CA VAL A 131 14.27 -2.92 -19.80
C VAL A 131 15.52 -2.18 -19.34
N ILE A 132 15.49 -1.66 -18.12
CA ILE A 132 16.63 -1.00 -17.50
C ILE A 132 17.30 -1.97 -16.54
N GLY A 133 18.56 -2.30 -16.80
CA GLY A 133 19.35 -3.19 -15.95
C GLY A 133 19.57 -2.62 -14.54
N MET A 134 19.80 -3.52 -13.58
CA MET A 134 20.10 -3.17 -12.20
C MET A 134 21.31 -2.23 -12.11
N GLY A 135 21.25 -1.23 -11.23
CA GLY A 135 22.36 -0.29 -11.00
C GLY A 135 22.59 0.74 -12.10
N ALA A 136 21.75 0.78 -13.13
CA ALA A 136 21.93 1.72 -14.23
C ALA A 136 21.56 3.17 -13.84
N VAL A 137 22.16 4.14 -14.52
CA VAL A 137 21.85 5.58 -14.39
C VAL A 137 21.28 6.09 -15.70
N VAL A 138 19.96 6.28 -15.75
CA VAL A 138 19.29 6.82 -16.93
C VAL A 138 19.40 8.33 -16.91
N ALA A 139 20.11 8.89 -17.88
CA ALA A 139 20.25 10.32 -18.11
C ALA A 139 20.02 10.61 -19.60
N GLY A 140 18.79 10.96 -19.95
CA GLY A 140 18.33 11.18 -21.32
C GLY A 140 17.32 10.12 -21.78
N GLU A 141 17.35 9.80 -23.07
CA GLU A 141 16.36 8.92 -23.70
C GLU A 141 16.83 7.47 -23.82
N ILE A 142 15.94 6.53 -23.49
CA ILE A 142 16.09 5.10 -23.77
C ILE A 142 15.04 4.72 -24.81
N PRO A 143 15.43 4.21 -26.00
CA PRO A 143 14.48 3.87 -27.05
C PRO A 143 13.49 2.76 -26.65
N PRO A 144 12.32 2.67 -27.30
CA PRO A 144 11.39 1.55 -27.12
C PRO A 144 12.07 0.20 -27.36
N LEU A 145 11.64 -0.81 -26.61
CA LEU A 145 12.17 -2.18 -26.64
C LEU A 145 13.66 -2.32 -26.32
N ALA A 146 14.37 -1.24 -26.00
CA ALA A 146 15.78 -1.31 -25.67
C ALA A 146 16.00 -2.02 -24.34
N ILE A 147 17.08 -2.79 -24.25
CA ILE A 147 17.63 -3.32 -23.01
C ILE A 147 18.87 -2.47 -22.74
N ALA A 148 18.79 -1.63 -21.71
CA ALA A 148 19.80 -0.63 -21.40
C ALA A 148 20.46 -0.88 -20.04
N VAL A 149 21.77 -0.73 -19.97
CA VAL A 149 22.57 -0.94 -18.75
C VAL A 149 23.68 0.12 -18.62
N GLY A 150 24.28 0.23 -17.44
CA GLY A 150 25.46 1.07 -17.21
C GLY A 150 25.16 2.46 -16.64
N ASN A 151 26.23 3.21 -16.40
CA ASN A 151 26.21 4.61 -15.96
C ASN A 151 27.17 5.43 -16.85
N PRO A 152 26.64 6.27 -17.75
CA PRO A 152 25.22 6.43 -18.06
C PRO A 152 24.65 5.21 -18.80
N ALA A 153 23.35 4.98 -18.67
CA ALA A 153 22.67 3.85 -19.28
C ALA A 153 22.72 3.96 -20.81
N ARG A 154 23.07 2.86 -21.48
CA ARG A 154 23.10 2.76 -22.94
C ARG A 154 22.41 1.48 -23.38
N ALA A 155 21.70 1.55 -24.50
CA ALA A 155 21.10 0.36 -25.12
C ALA A 155 22.21 -0.59 -25.57
N ILE A 156 22.17 -1.82 -25.06
CA ILE A 156 23.13 -2.89 -25.44
C ILE A 156 22.51 -3.91 -26.39
N LYS A 157 21.18 -3.99 -26.43
CA LYS A 157 20.40 -4.82 -27.35
C LYS A 157 18.94 -4.37 -27.33
N TYR A 158 18.14 -4.96 -28.21
CA TYR A 158 16.69 -4.76 -28.26
C TYR A 158 15.97 -6.08 -27.99
N ARG A 159 14.78 -5.97 -27.41
CA ARG A 159 13.85 -7.10 -27.30
C ARG A 159 13.41 -7.51 -28.70
N ASN A 160 13.18 -8.81 -28.90
CA ASN A 160 12.51 -9.28 -30.10
C ASN A 160 11.08 -8.73 -30.15
N LYS A 161 10.76 -8.00 -31.22
CA LYS A 161 9.47 -7.31 -31.39
C LYS A 161 8.30 -8.27 -31.39
N ASP A 162 8.37 -9.39 -32.11
CA ASP A 162 7.26 -10.34 -32.21
C ASP A 162 6.93 -10.99 -30.87
N THR A 163 7.98 -11.33 -30.11
CA THR A 163 7.87 -11.89 -28.75
C THR A 163 7.26 -10.89 -27.78
N TYR A 164 7.48 -9.59 -27.99
CA TYR A 164 6.90 -8.52 -27.20
C TYR A 164 5.45 -8.20 -27.61
N GLU A 165 5.17 -8.11 -28.91
CA GLU A 165 3.86 -7.71 -29.42
C GLU A 165 2.79 -8.80 -29.24
N ARG A 166 3.17 -10.08 -29.25
CA ARG A 166 2.24 -11.19 -29.03
C ARG A 166 1.46 -11.06 -27.72
N PRO A 167 2.07 -11.00 -26.53
CA PRO A 167 1.33 -10.84 -25.28
C PRO A 167 0.57 -9.51 -25.20
N LYS A 168 1.07 -8.44 -25.83
CA LYS A 168 0.36 -7.15 -25.92
C LYS A 168 -0.95 -7.26 -26.69
N ARG A 169 -0.95 -7.92 -27.85
CA ARG A 169 -2.16 -8.23 -28.64
C ARG A 169 -3.13 -9.13 -27.88
N GLU A 170 -2.61 -10.12 -27.16
CA GLU A 170 -3.39 -11.04 -26.33
C GLU A 170 -3.83 -10.41 -24.99
N ARG A 171 -3.46 -9.14 -24.71
CA ARG A 171 -3.71 -8.42 -23.45
C ARG A 171 -3.22 -9.17 -22.21
N LYS A 172 -2.11 -9.91 -22.36
CA LYS A 172 -1.45 -10.68 -21.31
C LYS A 172 -0.37 -9.85 -20.64
N TRP A 173 -0.73 -9.29 -19.49
CA TRP A 173 0.17 -8.51 -18.66
C TRP A 173 0.56 -9.29 -17.41
N LEU A 174 1.81 -9.11 -16.96
CA LEU A 174 2.19 -9.59 -15.64
C LEU A 174 1.39 -8.79 -14.61
N ARG A 175 0.43 -9.46 -13.98
CA ARG A 175 -0.33 -8.93 -12.85
C ARG A 175 0.30 -9.44 -11.57
N ASN A 176 0.54 -8.54 -10.64
CA ASN A 176 0.89 -8.87 -9.26
C ASN A 176 2.23 -9.62 -9.12
N ILE A 177 3.33 -8.87 -9.03
CA ILE A 177 4.61 -9.43 -8.60
C ILE A 177 4.40 -10.00 -7.18
N ARG A 178 4.41 -11.34 -7.07
CA ARG A 178 4.13 -12.18 -5.87
C ARG A 178 2.68 -12.67 -5.63
N GLY A 179 1.81 -12.73 -6.64
CA GLY A 179 0.52 -13.43 -6.49
C GLY A 179 -0.51 -12.74 -5.58
N ILE A 180 -0.42 -11.41 -5.46
CA ILE A 180 -1.31 -10.56 -4.66
C ILE A 180 -2.45 -10.03 -5.54
N PRO A 181 -3.71 -10.48 -5.47
CA PRO A 181 -4.75 -9.98 -6.36
C PRO A 181 -4.87 -8.44 -6.34
N ALA A 182 -4.96 -7.82 -7.52
CA ALA A 182 -5.17 -6.38 -7.64
C ALA A 182 -6.47 -5.96 -6.94
N ALA A 183 -6.55 -4.72 -6.43
CA ALA A 183 -7.60 -4.25 -5.52
C ALA A 183 -9.05 -4.27 -6.03
N HIS A 184 -9.31 -4.66 -7.29
CA HIS A 184 -10.64 -4.66 -7.88
C HIS A 184 -11.24 -6.07 -7.89
N GLY A 185 -12.35 -6.24 -7.17
CA GLY A 185 -13.14 -7.49 -7.12
C GLY A 185 -13.39 -8.07 -5.72
N TRP A 186 -12.73 -7.55 -4.67
CA TRP A 186 -12.90 -8.06 -3.30
C TRP A 186 -13.90 -7.20 -2.52
N ARG A 187 -15.02 -7.80 -2.09
CA ARG A 187 -16.01 -7.17 -1.20
C ARG A 187 -15.63 -7.44 0.26
N PRO A 188 -15.42 -6.41 1.11
CA PRO A 188 -15.06 -6.59 2.52
C PRO A 188 -16.00 -7.52 3.30
N GLY A 189 -17.30 -7.51 2.95
CA GLY A 189 -18.33 -8.26 3.66
C GLY A 189 -18.15 -9.77 3.65
N THR A 190 -17.66 -10.39 2.57
CA THR A 190 -17.61 -11.86 2.47
C THR A 190 -16.43 -12.47 3.22
N ALA A 191 -15.33 -11.74 3.34
CA ALA A 191 -14.18 -12.17 4.12
C ALA A 191 -14.36 -11.85 5.61
N LEU A 192 -14.85 -10.67 5.99
CA LEU A 192 -15.16 -10.36 7.40
C LEU A 192 -16.28 -11.26 7.94
N ALA A 193 -17.29 -11.63 7.14
CA ALA A 193 -18.31 -12.59 7.56
C ALA A 193 -17.74 -14.01 7.72
N ARG A 194 -16.92 -14.49 6.77
CA ARG A 194 -16.26 -15.81 6.89
C ARG A 194 -15.23 -15.85 8.03
N TRP A 195 -14.56 -14.74 8.30
CA TRP A 195 -13.60 -14.59 9.39
C TRP A 195 -14.29 -14.45 10.74
N GLY A 196 -15.38 -13.70 10.82
CA GLY A 196 -16.19 -13.56 12.03
C GLY A 196 -16.74 -14.92 12.46
N VAL A 197 -17.23 -15.72 11.51
CA VAL A 197 -17.69 -17.10 11.78
C VAL A 197 -16.53 -18.00 12.23
N PHE A 198 -15.37 -17.97 11.55
CA PHE A 198 -14.24 -18.84 11.91
C PHE A 198 -13.56 -18.49 13.24
N LEU A 199 -13.31 -17.19 13.50
CA LEU A 199 -12.79 -16.72 14.79
C LEU A 199 -13.77 -17.00 15.93
N ARG A 200 -15.08 -16.83 15.68
CA ARG A 200 -16.13 -17.21 16.62
C ARG A 200 -16.01 -18.68 17.00
N THR A 201 -16.01 -19.57 16.01
CA THR A 201 -15.95 -21.02 16.24
C THR A 201 -14.67 -21.47 16.98
N GLU A 202 -13.51 -20.89 16.66
CA GLU A 202 -12.24 -21.33 17.26
C GLU A 202 -12.03 -20.75 18.68
N LEU A 203 -12.52 -19.54 18.96
CA LEU A 203 -12.49 -18.96 20.30
C LEU A 203 -13.48 -19.63 21.25
N GLU A 204 -14.67 -20.01 20.75
CA GLU A 204 -15.64 -20.84 21.46
C GLU A 204 -15.07 -22.23 21.76
N ARG A 205 -14.48 -22.90 20.77
CA ARG A 205 -13.88 -24.25 20.92
C ARG A 205 -12.79 -24.30 21.99
N LYS A 206 -12.09 -23.20 22.20
CA LYS A 206 -11.03 -23.08 23.21
C LYS A 206 -11.49 -22.47 24.53
N GLY A 207 -12.78 -22.17 24.67
CA GLY A 207 -13.39 -21.67 25.91
C GLY A 207 -13.02 -20.22 26.26
N TYR A 208 -12.50 -19.43 25.32
CA TYR A 208 -12.09 -18.05 25.60
C TYR A 208 -13.25 -17.06 25.62
N VAL A 209 -14.33 -17.36 24.91
CA VAL A 209 -15.56 -16.57 24.84
C VAL A 209 -16.74 -17.49 24.52
N THR A 210 -17.93 -17.16 25.02
CA THR A 210 -19.17 -17.87 24.68
C THR A 210 -19.83 -17.27 23.45
N THR A 211 -20.67 -18.04 22.76
CA THR A 211 -21.46 -17.57 21.61
C THR A 211 -22.27 -16.34 21.93
N GLN A 212 -22.83 -16.28 23.15
CA GLN A 212 -23.57 -15.15 23.67
C GLN A 212 -22.70 -13.89 23.80
N GLN A 213 -21.49 -14.00 24.35
CA GLN A 213 -20.55 -12.88 24.47
C GLN A 213 -20.08 -12.33 23.10
N ILE A 214 -20.04 -13.17 22.07
CA ILE A 214 -19.65 -12.77 20.71
C ILE A 214 -20.82 -12.11 19.97
N GLU A 215 -22.05 -12.53 20.24
CA GLU A 215 -23.27 -11.96 19.67
C GLU A 215 -23.62 -10.60 20.27
N GLU A 216 -23.42 -10.42 21.56
CA GLU A 216 -23.70 -9.16 22.27
C GLU A 216 -22.67 -8.05 21.95
N ALA A 217 -21.44 -8.40 21.51
CA ALA A 217 -20.32 -7.45 21.52
C ALA A 217 -19.89 -6.90 20.13
N GLY A 218 -20.30 -7.52 19.02
CA GLY A 218 -20.08 -7.02 17.65
C GLY A 218 -18.60 -6.85 17.21
N ALA A 219 -18.38 -6.34 15.99
CA ALA A 219 -17.05 -6.27 15.34
C ALA A 219 -16.00 -5.42 16.10
N LYS A 220 -16.44 -4.51 16.97
CA LYS A 220 -15.58 -3.67 17.82
C LYS A 220 -14.92 -4.49 18.94
N PHE A 221 -15.60 -5.53 19.45
CA PHE A 221 -15.08 -6.41 20.48
C PHE A 221 -14.05 -7.40 19.95
N ALA A 222 -14.17 -7.87 18.70
CA ALA A 222 -13.14 -8.69 18.05
C ALA A 222 -11.79 -7.95 17.93
N ALA A 223 -11.82 -6.64 17.69
CA ALA A 223 -10.62 -5.80 17.70
C ALA A 223 -10.06 -5.58 19.12
N ALA A 224 -10.93 -5.42 20.12
CA ALA A 224 -10.54 -5.30 21.53
C ALA A 224 -9.97 -6.62 22.09
N LEU A 225 -10.54 -7.77 21.73
CA LEU A 225 -10.03 -9.10 22.04
C LEU A 225 -8.67 -9.35 21.39
N LEU A 226 -8.49 -9.00 20.12
CA LEU A 226 -7.18 -9.08 19.45
C LEU A 226 -6.14 -8.19 20.14
N TYR A 227 -6.54 -7.02 20.64
CA TYR A 227 -5.69 -6.12 21.41
C TYR A 227 -5.33 -6.71 22.78
N GLN A 228 -6.30 -7.15 23.58
CA GLN A 228 -6.08 -7.79 24.89
C GLN A 228 -5.27 -9.09 24.77
N PHE A 229 -5.55 -9.92 23.77
CA PHE A 229 -4.81 -11.15 23.50
C PHE A 229 -3.34 -10.86 23.13
N SER A 230 -3.07 -9.73 22.47
CA SER A 230 -1.69 -9.31 22.17
C SER A 230 -0.89 -8.85 23.40
N GLN A 231 -1.55 -8.48 24.51
CA GLN A 231 -0.90 -8.06 25.76
C GLN A 231 -0.27 -9.24 26.53
N HIS A 232 -0.93 -10.40 26.47
CA HIS A 232 -0.53 -11.60 27.23
C HIS A 232 0.33 -12.58 26.42
N HIS A 233 0.49 -12.34 25.11
CA HIS A 233 1.30 -13.15 24.21
C HIS A 233 2.42 -12.28 23.58
N PRO A 234 3.62 -12.23 24.19
CA PRO A 234 4.71 -11.33 23.76
C PRO A 234 5.20 -11.57 22.31
N ASP A 235 4.90 -12.74 21.75
CA ASP A 235 5.18 -13.11 20.35
C ASP A 235 4.28 -12.35 19.35
N LEU A 236 3.22 -11.70 19.85
CA LEU A 236 2.22 -10.93 19.10
C LEU A 236 2.38 -9.39 19.27
N ARG A 237 3.50 -8.90 19.85
CA ARG A 237 3.79 -7.46 20.05
C ARG A 237 3.70 -6.58 18.79
N PHE A 238 3.74 -7.15 17.59
CA PHE A 238 3.50 -6.43 16.32
C PHE A 238 2.04 -5.99 16.12
N ALA A 239 1.07 -6.69 16.73
CA ALA A 239 -0.35 -6.30 16.71
C ALA A 239 -0.62 -5.07 17.61
N HIS A 240 0.22 -4.86 18.61
CA HIS A 240 0.06 -3.88 19.67
C HIS A 240 0.20 -2.42 19.22
N TYR A 241 1.15 -2.14 18.32
CA TYR A 241 1.41 -0.78 17.84
C TYR A 241 0.42 -0.34 16.74
N GLU A 242 -0.18 -1.28 16.01
CA GLU A 242 -1.13 -0.96 14.92
C GLU A 242 -2.61 -1.16 15.33
N ALA A 243 -2.91 -1.94 16.39
CA ALA A 243 -4.23 -1.93 17.03
C ALA A 243 -4.52 -0.57 17.67
N GLY A 244 -3.52 0.09 18.28
CA GLY A 244 -3.66 1.46 18.80
C GLY A 244 -4.07 2.50 17.76
N TYR A 245 -3.71 2.31 16.48
CA TYR A 245 -4.12 3.22 15.39
C TYR A 245 -5.53 2.92 14.84
N MET A 246 -6.01 1.68 14.96
CA MET A 246 -7.42 1.35 14.72
C MET A 246 -8.30 1.83 15.88
N VAL A 247 -7.79 1.83 17.12
CA VAL A 247 -8.44 2.46 18.28
C VAL A 247 -8.52 3.97 18.11
N TYR A 248 -7.53 4.63 17.49
CA TYR A 248 -7.59 6.07 17.20
C TYR A 248 -8.72 6.45 16.22
N ASP A 249 -9.03 5.60 15.24
CA ASP A 249 -10.19 5.79 14.34
C ASP A 249 -11.51 5.34 15.03
N ALA A 250 -11.44 4.44 16.00
CA ALA A 250 -12.57 4.10 16.86
C ALA A 250 -12.92 5.24 17.83
N ASP A 251 -11.93 5.91 18.43
CA ASP A 251 -12.13 7.09 19.30
C ASP A 251 -12.65 8.28 18.51
N ARG A 252 -12.18 8.47 17.27
CA ARG A 252 -12.74 9.45 16.34
C ARG A 252 -14.18 9.11 15.95
N ALA A 253 -14.46 7.86 15.57
CA ALA A 253 -15.83 7.40 15.28
C ALA A 253 -16.74 7.49 16.52
N MET A 254 -16.21 7.28 17.73
CA MET A 254 -16.92 7.42 19.01
C MET A 254 -17.10 8.90 19.39
N SER A 255 -16.19 9.79 19.00
CA SER A 255 -16.36 11.25 19.16
C SER A 255 -17.40 11.82 18.19
N GLU A 256 -17.43 11.30 16.95
CA GLU A 256 -18.45 11.61 15.95
C GLU A 256 -19.84 11.08 16.38
N LEU A 257 -19.90 9.90 17.02
CA LEU A 257 -21.10 9.34 17.69
C LEU A 257 -21.54 10.09 18.96
N LYS A 258 -20.60 10.66 19.73
CA LYS A 258 -20.89 11.51 20.90
C LYS A 258 -21.34 12.92 20.51
N SER A 259 -21.00 13.36 19.30
CA SER A 259 -21.42 14.66 18.75
C SER A 259 -22.78 14.63 18.03
N SER A 260 -23.31 13.44 17.73
CA SER A 260 -24.69 13.27 17.26
C SER A 260 -25.65 13.22 18.46
N ASP A 261 -26.24 14.36 18.75
CA ASP A 261 -27.22 14.60 19.81
C ASP A 261 -28.52 13.76 19.62
N ARG A 262 -29.02 13.20 20.74
CA ARG A 262 -30.35 12.56 21.00
C ARG A 262 -30.58 11.14 20.43
N THR A 263 -31.07 10.10 21.14
CA THR A 263 -31.91 10.02 22.36
C THR A 263 -31.95 8.57 22.91
N SER A 264 -31.83 8.43 24.25
CA SER A 264 -32.48 7.48 25.19
C SER A 264 -32.63 5.97 24.87
N ILE A 265 -32.10 5.12 25.77
CA ILE A 265 -32.91 4.20 26.63
C ILE A 265 -32.17 3.98 27.98
N PRO A 266 -32.73 4.38 29.15
CA PRO A 266 -32.21 3.99 30.45
C PRO A 266 -32.93 2.74 30.98
N LEU A 267 -32.19 1.74 31.49
CA LEU A 267 -32.78 0.71 32.36
C LEU A 267 -32.76 1.25 33.79
N GLU A 268 -33.90 1.13 34.48
CA GLU A 268 -34.11 1.71 35.80
C GLU A 268 -33.33 0.98 36.91
N GLN A 269 -32.94 1.74 37.94
CA GLN A 269 -32.04 1.33 39.01
C GLN A 269 -32.49 0.08 39.81
N GLU A 270 -33.77 -0.27 39.73
CA GLU A 270 -34.34 -1.50 40.32
C GLU A 270 -33.85 -2.78 39.62
N GLU A 271 -33.63 -2.78 38.30
CA GLU A 271 -33.13 -3.96 37.57
C GLU A 271 -31.68 -4.26 37.91
N ILE A 272 -30.88 -3.23 38.13
CA ILE A 272 -29.47 -3.36 38.55
C ILE A 272 -29.38 -3.96 39.97
N THR A 273 -30.37 -3.69 40.81
CA THR A 273 -30.40 -4.18 42.18
C THR A 273 -30.82 -5.66 42.23
N ARG A 274 -31.78 -6.08 41.39
CA ARG A 274 -32.16 -7.50 41.24
C ARG A 274 -31.02 -8.37 40.75
N LEU A 275 -30.30 -7.92 39.71
CA LEU A 275 -29.18 -8.66 39.12
C LEU A 275 -28.00 -8.88 40.08
N ARG A 276 -27.88 -8.07 41.13
CA ARG A 276 -26.83 -8.23 42.16
C ARG A 276 -27.19 -9.23 43.25
N ALA A 277 -28.48 -9.43 43.54
CA ALA A 277 -28.93 -10.40 44.55
C ALA A 277 -28.77 -11.85 44.05
N ASP A 278 -29.05 -12.09 42.76
CA ASP A 278 -28.96 -13.42 42.15
C ASP A 278 -27.51 -13.95 42.05
N LEU A 279 -26.51 -13.06 42.14
CA LEU A 279 -25.08 -13.42 42.07
C LEU A 279 -24.47 -13.81 43.43
N SER A 280 -25.18 -13.60 44.55
CA SER A 280 -24.64 -13.86 45.90
C SER A 280 -25.10 -15.18 46.55
N GLU A 281 -26.09 -15.90 46.01
CA GLU A 281 -26.60 -17.15 46.61
C GLU A 281 -26.16 -18.45 45.89
N GLY A 282 -25.28 -18.36 44.89
CA GLY A 282 -24.81 -19.51 44.10
C GLY A 282 -23.43 -20.05 44.49
N GLY A 283 -23.16 -20.23 45.79
CA GLY A 283 -21.96 -20.92 46.31
C GLY A 283 -22.11 -22.44 46.32
#